data_AF-A0A2M7RH69-F1
#
_entry.id   AF-A0A2M7RH69-F1
#
_cell.length_a   1.000
_cell.length_b   1.000
_cell.length_c   1.000
_cell.angle_alpha   90.00
_cell.angle_beta   90.00
_cell.angle_gamma   90.00
#
_symmetry.space_group_name_H-M   'P 1'
#
loop_
_entity.id
_entity.type
_entity.pdbx_description
1 polymer ?
#
loop_
_entity_poly.entity_id
_entity_poly.type
_entity_poly.pdbx_seq_one_letter_code
_entity_poly.pdbx_strand_id
1 'polypeptide(L)'
;MIFSAPPRYLIKLANSLKTTPLPELKEIGERIETLIKERFNLEVPEEILPSEWGFWGEKEIKEETHLDFQNTSHSISLNMGIRGSLAMYGQLVRQRQILCDIEPLEGIAKKGKFIIPSTFLEEVKKEYKEIARKAKEKQVELIEKKDPNFVYFLLLGQEAQSSIYGKGAQVIETSKARSEGVVQWEIRNKVGIPITEELAKYPSLIREIGPRCWRERRCLEPATFKTKKNICKAFLQAGGNWKGTLEELLEVLKEPYDIFSI
;
A
#
# COMPACT_ATOMS: atom_id res chain seq x y z
N MET A 1 36.71 7.65 -12.41
CA MET A 1 35.68 8.02 -13.39
C MET A 1 34.33 7.84 -12.72
N ILE A 2 33.76 8.91 -12.15
CA ILE A 2 32.43 8.87 -11.53
C ILE A 2 31.44 9.13 -12.66
N PHE A 3 30.84 8.08 -13.21
CA PHE A 3 29.78 8.21 -14.19
C PHE A 3 28.54 8.78 -13.49
N SER A 4 28.26 10.07 -13.67
CA SER A 4 26.96 10.65 -13.36
C SER A 4 26.00 10.39 -14.52
N ALA A 5 25.61 9.13 -14.70
CA ALA A 5 24.35 8.86 -15.40
C ALA A 5 23.22 9.36 -14.47
N PRO A 6 22.16 10.02 -14.98
CA PRO A 6 20.93 10.20 -14.23
C PRO A 6 20.62 8.86 -13.59
N PRO A 7 20.19 8.82 -12.32
CA PRO A 7 19.73 7.56 -11.74
C PRO A 7 18.79 6.94 -12.76
N ARG A 8 19.13 5.78 -13.34
CA ARG A 8 18.39 5.09 -14.41
C ARG A 8 16.86 5.12 -14.23
N TYR A 9 16.45 5.18 -12.97
CA TYR A 9 15.11 5.51 -12.52
C TYR A 9 14.47 6.77 -13.16
N LEU A 10 15.15 7.91 -13.22
CA LEU A 10 14.65 9.15 -13.84
C LEU A 10 14.39 9.00 -15.33
N ILE A 11 15.22 8.23 -16.04
CA ILE A 11 15.03 7.91 -17.46
C ILE A 11 13.74 7.11 -17.64
N LYS A 12 13.58 6.03 -16.87
CA LYS A 12 12.36 5.21 -16.88
C LYS A 12 11.11 6.02 -16.51
N LEU A 13 11.24 6.89 -15.51
CA LEU A 13 10.16 7.77 -15.08
C LEU A 13 9.77 8.77 -16.18
N ALA A 14 10.75 9.41 -16.83
CA ALA A 14 10.48 10.31 -17.95
C ALA A 14 9.75 9.60 -19.09
N ASN A 15 10.21 8.41 -19.47
CA ASN A 15 9.59 7.61 -20.53
C ASN A 15 8.15 7.22 -20.19
N SER A 16 7.92 6.73 -18.96
CA SER A 16 6.57 6.36 -18.51
C SER A 16 5.63 7.56 -18.45
N LEU A 17 6.08 8.71 -17.92
CA LEU A 17 5.23 9.89 -17.77
C LEU A 17 4.82 10.51 -19.12
N LYS A 18 5.71 10.53 -20.12
CA LYS A 18 5.41 11.04 -21.47
C LYS A 18 4.30 10.29 -22.19
N THR A 19 4.09 9.02 -21.86
CA THR A 19 3.06 8.17 -22.49
C THR A 19 1.73 8.17 -21.72
N THR A 20 1.69 8.77 -20.53
CA THR A 20 0.46 8.87 -19.73
C THR A 20 -0.60 9.72 -20.43
N PRO A 21 -1.91 9.48 -20.21
CA PRO A 21 -2.96 10.25 -20.87
C PRO A 21 -3.16 11.66 -20.27
N LEU A 22 -2.66 11.95 -19.06
CA LEU A 22 -2.81 13.26 -18.41
C LEU A 22 -1.78 14.29 -18.91
N PRO A 23 -2.21 15.48 -19.37
CA PRO A 23 -1.29 16.52 -19.86
C PRO A 23 -0.23 16.95 -18.85
N GLU A 24 -0.59 17.08 -17.57
CA GLU A 24 0.31 17.55 -16.53
C GLU A 24 1.44 16.54 -16.27
N LEU A 25 1.12 15.25 -16.33
CA LEU A 25 2.12 14.19 -16.17
C LEU A 25 3.05 14.12 -17.38
N LYS A 26 2.54 14.31 -18.60
CA LYS A 26 3.37 14.42 -19.80
C LYS A 26 4.37 15.57 -19.67
N GLU A 27 3.91 16.74 -19.26
CA GLU A 27 4.77 17.92 -19.05
C GLU A 27 5.89 17.62 -18.04
N ILE A 28 5.58 16.94 -16.93
CA ILE A 28 6.59 16.52 -15.96
C ILE A 28 7.61 15.58 -16.62
N GLY A 29 7.16 14.59 -17.40
CA GLY A 29 8.04 13.68 -18.13
C GLY A 29 8.99 14.40 -19.09
N GLU A 30 8.48 15.34 -19.87
CA GLU A 30 9.26 16.18 -20.79
C GLU A 30 10.29 17.04 -20.04
N ARG A 31 9.90 17.66 -18.92
CA ARG A 31 10.81 18.47 -18.10
C ARG A 31 11.94 17.63 -17.47
N ILE A 32 11.65 16.40 -17.04
CA ILE A 32 12.69 15.48 -16.53
C ILE A 32 13.67 15.12 -17.64
N GLU A 33 13.18 14.81 -18.85
CA GLU A 33 14.02 14.54 -20.01
C GLU A 33 14.92 15.73 -20.39
N THR A 34 14.36 16.94 -20.45
CA THR A 34 15.11 18.17 -20.71
C THR A 34 16.21 18.35 -19.66
N LEU A 35 15.89 18.17 -18.38
CA LEU A 35 16.88 18.27 -17.31
C LEU A 35 18.00 17.23 -17.42
N ILE A 36 17.69 16.01 -17.88
CA ILE A 36 18.68 14.95 -18.15
C ILE A 36 19.62 15.40 -19.27
N LYS A 37 19.06 15.86 -20.40
CA LYS A 37 19.83 16.31 -21.56
C LYS A 37 20.70 17.53 -21.25
N GLU A 38 20.12 18.56 -20.62
CA GLU A 38 20.80 19.83 -20.37
C GLU A 38 21.86 19.74 -19.25
N ARG A 39 21.55 19.08 -18.13
CA ARG A 39 22.46 19.07 -16.97
C ARG A 39 23.48 17.94 -17.01
N PHE A 40 23.12 16.82 -17.61
CA PHE A 40 23.97 15.63 -17.62
C PHE A 40 24.53 15.30 -19.00
N ASN A 41 24.08 15.99 -20.06
CA ASN A 41 24.53 15.78 -21.44
C ASN A 41 24.47 14.31 -21.88
N LEU A 42 23.34 13.66 -21.56
CA LEU A 42 23.12 12.25 -21.84
C LEU A 42 21.87 12.05 -22.70
N GLU A 43 21.97 11.09 -23.62
CA GLU A 43 20.82 10.61 -24.37
C GLU A 43 19.89 9.79 -23.46
N VAL A 44 18.59 9.89 -23.71
CA VAL A 44 17.55 9.18 -22.95
C VAL A 44 17.17 7.93 -23.75
N PRO A 45 17.65 6.73 -23.38
CA PRO A 45 17.22 5.51 -24.04
C PRO A 45 15.74 5.21 -23.74
N GLU A 46 15.10 4.48 -24.65
CA GLU A 46 13.79 3.89 -24.38
C GLU A 46 13.94 2.78 -23.34
N GLU A 47 13.55 3.10 -22.11
CA GLU A 47 13.46 2.16 -21.00
C GLU A 47 12.07 2.25 -20.36
N ILE A 48 11.48 1.08 -20.12
CA ILE A 48 10.15 0.94 -19.53
C ILE A 48 10.30 0.59 -18.03
N LEU A 49 9.34 1.02 -17.21
CA LEU A 49 9.27 0.59 -15.83
C LEU A 49 8.93 -0.90 -15.74
N PRO A 50 9.42 -1.62 -14.71
CA PRO A 50 9.05 -3.02 -14.50
C PRO A 50 7.56 -3.21 -14.15
N SER A 51 6.87 -2.14 -13.76
CA SER A 51 5.43 -2.09 -13.50
C SER A 51 4.97 -0.64 -13.61
N GLU A 52 3.78 -0.43 -14.16
CA GLU A 52 3.13 0.87 -14.31
C GLU A 52 1.67 0.77 -13.87
N TRP A 53 1.17 1.83 -13.25
CA TRP A 53 -0.24 1.90 -12.90
C TRP A 53 -1.04 2.28 -14.15
N GLY A 54 -1.79 1.33 -14.68
CA GLY A 54 -2.61 1.54 -15.86
C GLY A 54 -3.74 2.53 -15.60
N PHE A 55 -3.98 3.46 -16.52
CA PHE A 55 -5.18 4.31 -16.46
C PHE A 55 -6.43 3.52 -16.88
N TRP A 56 -6.31 2.78 -17.98
CA TRP A 56 -7.42 2.13 -18.66
C TRP A 56 -7.36 0.60 -18.52
N GLY A 57 -8.52 -0.03 -18.61
CA GLY A 57 -8.71 -1.47 -18.59
C GLY A 57 -9.10 -2.03 -17.23
N GLU A 58 -9.07 -3.35 -17.15
CA GLU A 58 -9.36 -4.12 -15.96
C GLU A 58 -8.30 -5.19 -15.78
N LYS A 59 -7.96 -5.52 -14.54
CA LYS A 59 -7.01 -6.56 -14.18
C LYS A 59 -7.57 -7.35 -13.03
N GLU A 60 -7.62 -8.67 -13.19
CA GLU A 60 -8.00 -9.55 -12.10
C GLU A 60 -6.75 -9.94 -11.32
N ILE A 61 -6.79 -9.74 -10.00
CA ILE A 61 -5.72 -10.12 -9.09
C ILE A 61 -6.27 -11.12 -8.08
N LYS A 62 -5.66 -12.30 -8.02
CA LYS A 62 -6.01 -13.34 -7.04
C LYS A 62 -5.52 -12.94 -5.66
N GLU A 63 -6.39 -13.01 -4.65
CA GLU A 63 -6.04 -12.84 -3.24
C GLU A 63 -5.37 -14.10 -2.68
N GLU A 64 -4.16 -14.38 -3.13
CA GLU A 64 -3.35 -15.50 -2.65
C GLU A 64 -2.06 -14.96 -2.05
N THR A 65 -1.56 -15.61 -0.99
CA THR A 65 -0.26 -15.30 -0.40
C THR A 65 0.68 -16.47 -0.63
N HIS A 66 1.76 -16.21 -1.37
CA HIS A 66 2.85 -17.14 -1.56
C HIS A 66 4.12 -16.55 -0.94
N LEU A 67 4.59 -17.18 0.14
CA LEU A 67 5.85 -16.86 0.78
C LEU A 67 6.77 -18.09 0.72
N ASP A 68 7.98 -17.89 0.21
CA ASP A 68 9.03 -18.91 0.24
C ASP A 68 10.22 -18.42 1.08
N PHE A 69 10.87 -19.36 1.77
CA PHE A 69 12.04 -19.12 2.62
C PHE A 69 12.98 -20.32 2.59
N GLN A 70 14.21 -20.10 2.12
CA GLN A 70 15.27 -21.11 2.01
C GLN A 70 16.35 -20.89 3.08
N ASN A 71 15.93 -20.84 4.35
CA ASN A 71 16.79 -20.78 5.55
C ASN A 71 17.70 -19.55 5.71
N THR A 72 17.66 -18.58 4.79
CA THR A 72 18.40 -17.31 4.92
C THR A 72 17.48 -16.12 4.70
N SER A 73 17.65 -15.04 5.45
CA SER A 73 16.77 -13.85 5.32
C SER A 73 16.79 -13.25 3.91
N HIS A 74 17.88 -13.42 3.16
CA HIS A 74 18.01 -12.99 1.76
C HIS A 74 17.21 -13.85 0.77
N SER A 75 16.86 -15.09 1.15
CA SER A 75 16.10 -16.02 0.31
C SER A 75 14.58 -15.83 0.40
N ILE A 76 14.09 -14.94 1.27
CA ILE A 76 12.66 -14.70 1.40
C ILE A 76 12.11 -14.16 0.08
N SER A 77 11.02 -14.73 -0.40
CA SER A 77 10.27 -14.22 -1.55
C SER A 77 8.81 -14.17 -1.20
N LEU A 78 8.19 -12.99 -1.37
CA LEU A 78 6.77 -12.74 -1.13
C LEU A 78 6.11 -12.38 -2.46
N ASN A 79 5.03 -13.07 -2.79
CA ASN A 79 4.04 -12.66 -3.78
C ASN A 79 2.67 -12.75 -3.11
N MET A 80 1.97 -11.63 -3.00
CA MET A 80 0.70 -11.59 -2.28
C MET A 80 -0.31 -10.70 -2.98
N GLY A 81 -1.52 -11.21 -3.21
CA GLY A 81 -2.65 -10.42 -3.67
C GLY A 81 -3.40 -9.82 -2.51
N ILE A 82 -3.65 -8.51 -2.57
CA ILE A 82 -4.37 -7.78 -1.52
C ILE A 82 -5.49 -6.93 -2.10
N ARG A 83 -6.49 -6.66 -1.24
CA ARG A 83 -7.53 -5.66 -1.46
C ARG A 83 -7.57 -4.70 -0.30
N GLY A 84 -7.71 -3.43 -0.62
CA GLY A 84 -7.78 -2.36 0.37
C GLY A 84 -8.00 -1.02 -0.31
N SER A 85 -8.03 0.04 0.48
CA SER A 85 -8.34 1.38 0.04
C SER A 85 -7.14 2.03 -0.63
N LEU A 86 -7.38 3.00 -1.52
CA LEU A 86 -6.31 3.84 -2.05
C LEU A 86 -5.49 4.52 -0.93
N ALA A 87 -6.11 4.84 0.22
CA ALA A 87 -5.41 5.33 1.41
C ALA A 87 -4.42 4.31 2.00
N MET A 88 -4.80 3.03 2.04
CA MET A 88 -3.92 1.94 2.46
C MET A 88 -2.73 1.82 1.50
N TYR A 89 -2.98 1.84 0.19
CA TYR A 89 -1.91 1.77 -0.82
C TYR A 89 -0.95 2.97 -0.72
N GLY A 90 -1.46 4.17 -0.45
CA GLY A 90 -0.64 5.37 -0.20
C GLY A 90 0.33 5.21 0.97
N GLN A 91 0.02 4.34 1.95
CA GLN A 91 0.93 3.97 3.02
C GLN A 91 1.90 2.86 2.61
N LEU A 92 1.42 1.87 1.85
CA LEU A 92 2.21 0.72 1.40
C LEU A 92 3.38 1.14 0.50
N VAL A 93 3.12 2.01 -0.49
CA VAL A 93 4.14 2.46 -1.47
C VAL A 93 5.28 3.26 -0.84
N ARG A 94 5.15 3.68 0.43
CA ARG A 94 6.27 4.26 1.19
C ARG A 94 7.38 3.24 1.47
N GLN A 95 7.07 1.94 1.44
CA GLN A 95 8.05 0.86 1.53
C GLN A 95 8.67 0.59 0.17
N ARG A 96 9.66 1.39 -0.19
CA ARG A 96 10.28 1.43 -1.54
C ARG A 96 10.92 0.12 -2.02
N GLN A 97 11.12 -0.86 -1.14
CA GLN A 97 11.72 -2.15 -1.48
C GLN A 97 10.67 -3.26 -1.72
N ILE A 98 9.38 -2.92 -1.61
CA ILE A 98 8.26 -3.76 -2.03
C ILE A 98 7.67 -3.16 -3.30
N LEU A 99 7.50 -4.00 -4.31
CA LEU A 99 6.79 -3.63 -5.53
C LEU A 99 5.28 -3.77 -5.27
N CYS A 100 4.51 -2.76 -5.68
CA CYS A 100 3.06 -2.74 -5.57
C CYS A 100 2.46 -2.48 -6.96
N ASP A 101 1.85 -3.51 -7.52
CA ASP A 101 1.26 -3.53 -8.85
C ASP A 101 -0.27 -3.52 -8.71
N ILE A 102 -0.83 -2.30 -8.67
CA ILE A 102 -2.26 -2.06 -8.50
C ILE A 102 -3.01 -2.28 -9.81
N GLU A 103 -4.27 -2.70 -9.71
CA GLU A 103 -5.16 -2.77 -10.88
C GLU A 103 -5.35 -1.40 -11.56
N PRO A 104 -5.75 -1.36 -12.85
CA PRO A 104 -5.96 -0.10 -13.55
C PRO A 104 -7.00 0.81 -12.89
N LEU A 105 -6.78 2.13 -12.99
CA LEU A 105 -7.63 3.15 -12.37
C LEU A 105 -9.09 3.10 -12.85
N GLU A 106 -9.32 2.77 -14.13
CA GLU A 106 -10.66 2.55 -14.69
C GLU A 106 -11.39 1.42 -13.97
N GLY A 107 -10.72 0.29 -13.71
CA GLY A 107 -11.29 -0.84 -12.98
C GLY A 107 -11.71 -0.45 -11.56
N ILE A 108 -10.85 0.31 -10.85
CA ILE A 108 -11.13 0.83 -9.50
C ILE A 108 -12.36 1.74 -9.52
N ALA A 109 -12.40 2.67 -10.47
CA ALA A 109 -13.51 3.59 -10.65
C ALA A 109 -14.80 2.83 -10.96
N LYS A 110 -14.77 1.85 -11.87
CA LYS A 110 -15.94 1.05 -12.29
C LYS A 110 -16.51 0.17 -11.19
N LYS A 111 -15.67 -0.42 -10.33
CA LYS A 111 -16.13 -1.29 -9.23
C LYS A 111 -17.05 -0.60 -8.23
N GLY A 112 -16.86 0.70 -7.97
CA GLY A 112 -17.72 1.45 -7.04
C GLY A 112 -17.74 0.92 -5.61
N LYS A 113 -16.68 0.22 -5.19
CA LYS A 113 -16.52 -0.32 -3.84
C LYS A 113 -15.70 0.62 -2.97
N PHE A 114 -16.12 0.78 -1.71
CA PHE A 114 -15.51 1.71 -0.78
C PHE A 114 -15.37 1.10 0.60
N ILE A 115 -14.24 1.39 1.24
CA ILE A 115 -13.90 0.94 2.59
C ILE A 115 -14.14 2.10 3.56
N ILE A 116 -14.96 1.87 4.59
CA ILE A 116 -15.26 2.86 5.63
C ILE A 116 -14.68 2.37 6.97
N PRO A 117 -13.95 3.23 7.70
CA PRO A 117 -13.58 2.94 9.08
C PRO A 117 -14.81 2.70 9.97
N SER A 118 -14.83 1.61 10.71
CA SER A 118 -15.91 1.28 11.67
C SER A 118 -16.10 2.35 12.75
N THR A 119 -15.08 3.17 13.00
CA THR A 119 -15.09 4.27 13.97
C THR A 119 -15.85 5.52 13.50
N PHE A 120 -16.26 5.60 12.23
CA PHE A 120 -17.06 6.72 11.75
C PHE A 120 -18.46 6.70 12.35
N LEU A 121 -18.95 7.87 12.77
CA LEU A 121 -20.33 8.04 13.20
C LEU A 121 -21.28 7.82 12.01
N GLU A 122 -22.50 7.32 12.28
CA GLU A 122 -23.48 7.01 11.22
C GLU A 122 -23.84 8.22 10.34
N GLU A 123 -23.85 9.43 10.91
CA GLU A 123 -24.06 10.68 10.16
C GLU A 123 -22.91 10.91 9.14
N VAL A 124 -21.66 10.73 9.57
CA VAL A 124 -20.48 10.83 8.70
C VAL A 124 -20.50 9.74 7.63
N LYS A 125 -20.93 8.51 7.98
CA LYS A 125 -21.06 7.43 6.99
C LYS A 125 -22.09 7.78 5.92
N LYS A 126 -23.23 8.39 6.28
CA LYS A 126 -24.26 8.83 5.32
C LYS A 126 -23.75 9.92 4.38
N GLU A 127 -23.08 10.93 4.91
CA GLU A 127 -22.48 12.00 4.09
C GLU A 127 -21.41 11.43 3.15
N TYR A 128 -20.54 10.56 3.64
CA TYR A 128 -19.51 9.93 2.83
C TYR A 128 -20.10 9.11 1.67
N LYS A 129 -21.17 8.34 1.93
CA LYS A 129 -21.87 7.58 0.88
C LYS A 129 -22.43 8.47 -0.23
N GLU A 130 -22.97 9.63 0.13
CA GLU A 130 -23.50 10.58 -0.86
C GLU A 130 -22.39 11.23 -1.70
N ILE A 131 -21.25 11.57 -1.08
CA ILE A 131 -20.07 12.06 -1.80
C ILE A 131 -19.53 10.97 -2.74
N ALA A 132 -19.42 9.73 -2.26
CA ALA A 132 -18.97 8.59 -3.03
C ALA A 132 -19.87 8.32 -4.24
N ARG A 133 -21.19 8.47 -4.10
CA ARG A 133 -22.15 8.36 -5.21
C ARG A 133 -21.90 9.41 -6.28
N LYS A 134 -21.81 10.69 -5.90
CA LYS A 134 -21.54 11.79 -6.84
C LYS A 134 -20.19 11.63 -7.54
N ALA A 135 -19.15 11.24 -6.80
CA ALA A 135 -17.83 10.99 -7.36
C ALA A 135 -17.89 9.85 -8.39
N LYS A 136 -18.56 8.75 -8.06
CA LYS A 136 -18.75 7.59 -8.94
C LYS A 136 -19.50 7.94 -10.22
N GLU A 137 -20.60 8.70 -10.12
CA GLU A 137 -21.34 9.19 -11.29
C GLU A 137 -20.43 10.01 -12.22
N LYS A 138 -19.63 10.93 -11.64
CA LYS A 138 -18.72 11.75 -12.43
C LYS A 138 -17.58 10.94 -13.05
N GLN A 139 -17.05 9.95 -12.33
CA GLN A 139 -16.03 9.03 -12.83
C GLN A 139 -16.53 8.28 -14.06
N VAL A 140 -17.73 7.69 -13.98
CA VAL A 140 -18.33 6.93 -15.08
C VAL A 140 -18.57 7.84 -16.29
N GLU A 141 -19.14 9.03 -16.09
CA GLU A 141 -19.35 10.02 -17.16
C GLU A 141 -18.05 10.36 -17.92
N LEU A 142 -16.94 10.52 -17.20
CA LEU A 142 -15.65 10.86 -17.80
C LEU A 142 -14.98 9.65 -18.47
N ILE A 143 -15.11 8.45 -17.88
CA ILE A 143 -14.63 7.20 -18.48
C ILE A 143 -15.33 6.92 -19.82
N GLU A 144 -16.66 7.11 -19.90
CA GLU A 144 -17.43 6.97 -21.14
C GLU A 144 -16.93 7.90 -22.26
N LYS A 145 -16.47 9.10 -21.88
CA LYS A 145 -15.86 10.09 -22.78
C LYS A 145 -14.38 9.82 -23.07
N LYS A 146 -13.79 8.76 -22.51
CA LYS A 146 -12.34 8.49 -22.52
C LYS A 146 -11.50 9.67 -21.99
N ASP A 147 -12.05 10.42 -21.04
CA ASP A 147 -11.38 11.55 -20.42
C ASP A 147 -10.58 11.05 -19.19
N PRO A 148 -9.24 11.10 -19.20
CA PRO A 148 -8.41 10.63 -18.09
C PRO A 148 -8.61 11.43 -16.80
N ASN A 149 -9.26 12.58 -16.84
CA ASN A 149 -9.55 13.40 -15.66
C ASN A 149 -10.50 12.72 -14.67
N PHE A 150 -11.10 11.57 -15.00
CA PHE A 150 -11.87 10.76 -14.06
C PHE A 150 -11.07 10.41 -12.79
N VAL A 151 -9.75 10.31 -12.90
CA VAL A 151 -8.87 9.96 -11.77
C VAL A 151 -8.87 11.03 -10.67
N TYR A 152 -9.15 12.29 -11.00
CA TYR A 152 -9.25 13.37 -10.01
C TYR A 152 -10.49 13.24 -9.12
N PHE A 153 -11.44 12.40 -9.52
CA PHE A 153 -12.62 12.08 -8.72
C PHE A 153 -12.43 10.80 -7.89
N LEU A 154 -11.27 10.12 -7.98
CA LEU A 154 -10.99 8.94 -7.15
C LEU A 154 -10.94 9.33 -5.67
N LEU A 155 -11.76 8.68 -4.85
CA LEU A 155 -11.75 8.87 -3.42
C LEU A 155 -10.77 7.91 -2.77
N LEU A 156 -10.03 8.39 -1.76
CA LEU A 156 -9.04 7.58 -1.05
C LEU A 156 -9.62 6.31 -0.37
N GLY A 157 -10.93 6.29 -0.11
CA GLY A 157 -11.61 5.10 0.42
C GLY A 157 -12.03 4.07 -0.64
N GLN A 158 -11.83 4.33 -1.94
CA GLN A 158 -12.13 3.33 -2.98
C GLN A 158 -11.25 2.10 -2.82
N GLU A 159 -11.90 0.94 -2.86
CA GLU A 159 -11.22 -0.35 -2.82
C GLU A 159 -10.53 -0.60 -4.17
N ALA A 160 -9.28 -1.02 -4.09
CA ALA A 160 -8.50 -1.47 -5.22
C ALA A 160 -7.80 -2.79 -4.88
N GLN A 161 -7.50 -3.56 -5.90
CA GLN A 161 -6.73 -4.79 -5.83
C GLN A 161 -5.27 -4.52 -6.24
N SER A 162 -4.33 -5.23 -5.64
CA SER A 162 -2.91 -5.12 -5.97
C SER A 162 -2.18 -6.42 -5.73
N SER A 163 -1.15 -6.67 -6.54
CA SER A 163 -0.12 -7.67 -6.26
C SER A 163 1.07 -6.99 -5.59
N ILE A 164 1.48 -7.49 -4.43
CA ILE A 164 2.67 -7.04 -3.72
C ILE A 164 3.78 -8.07 -3.87
N TYR A 165 4.97 -7.59 -4.24
CA TYR A 165 6.16 -8.42 -4.38
C TYR A 165 7.26 -7.90 -3.46
N GLY A 166 7.78 -8.79 -2.62
CA GLY A 166 8.89 -8.53 -1.72
C GLY A 166 9.96 -9.59 -1.88
N LYS A 167 11.20 -9.25 -1.56
CA LYS A 167 12.28 -10.23 -1.40
C LYS A 167 12.91 -10.04 -0.01
N GLY A 168 13.90 -10.84 0.36
CA GLY A 168 14.87 -10.52 1.39
C GLY A 168 14.35 -10.04 2.76
N ALA A 169 15.22 -9.31 3.46
CA ALA A 169 14.95 -8.77 4.80
C ALA A 169 13.82 -7.73 4.82
N GLN A 170 13.49 -7.08 3.70
CA GLN A 170 12.43 -6.07 3.66
C GLN A 170 11.04 -6.65 3.87
N VAL A 171 10.83 -7.94 3.60
CA VAL A 171 9.58 -8.65 3.95
C VAL A 171 9.45 -8.74 5.46
N ILE A 172 10.54 -9.07 6.17
CA ILE A 172 10.61 -9.04 7.63
C ILE A 172 10.36 -7.60 8.14
N GLU A 173 11.04 -6.60 7.59
CA GLU A 173 10.83 -5.20 8.00
C GLU A 173 9.39 -4.71 7.78
N THR A 174 8.73 -5.21 6.73
CA THR A 174 7.32 -4.88 6.46
C THR A 174 6.41 -5.55 7.48
N SER A 175 6.66 -6.82 7.82
CA SER A 175 5.98 -7.49 8.92
C SER A 175 6.13 -6.67 10.21
N LYS A 176 7.34 -6.27 10.59
CA LYS A 176 7.59 -5.44 11.78
C LYS A 176 6.81 -4.13 11.74
N ALA A 177 7.01 -3.34 10.68
CA ALA A 177 6.53 -1.97 10.61
C ALA A 177 5.01 -1.87 10.41
N ARG A 178 4.36 -2.89 9.83
CA ARG A 178 2.93 -2.84 9.49
C ARG A 178 2.05 -3.66 10.43
N SER A 179 2.61 -4.53 11.27
CA SER A 179 1.83 -5.30 12.26
C SER A 179 1.64 -4.58 13.61
N GLU A 180 2.28 -3.44 13.83
CA GLU A 180 2.18 -2.70 15.11
C GLU A 180 0.75 -2.20 15.37
N GLY A 181 0.30 -2.29 16.63
CA GLY A 181 -1.05 -1.83 17.01
C GLY A 181 -1.31 -0.33 16.84
N VAL A 182 -0.27 0.48 16.63
CA VAL A 182 -0.37 1.93 16.38
C VAL A 182 -0.47 2.28 14.89
N VAL A 183 -0.23 1.31 14.01
CA VAL A 183 -0.37 1.47 12.57
C VAL A 183 -1.85 1.60 12.21
N GLN A 184 -2.18 2.27 11.11
CA GLN A 184 -3.56 2.32 10.64
C GLN A 184 -4.09 0.90 10.43
N TRP A 185 -5.28 0.62 10.96
CA TRP A 185 -5.81 -0.73 11.09
C TRP A 185 -5.86 -1.49 9.75
N GLU A 186 -6.10 -0.80 8.64
CA GLU A 186 -6.31 -1.44 7.35
C GLU A 186 -5.02 -2.06 6.80
N ILE A 187 -3.94 -1.28 6.71
CA ILE A 187 -2.64 -1.81 6.30
C ILE A 187 -2.13 -2.86 7.29
N ARG A 188 -2.50 -2.74 8.58
CA ARG A 188 -2.20 -3.78 9.58
C ARG A 188 -2.92 -5.08 9.27
N ASN A 189 -4.23 -5.05 9.09
CA ASN A 189 -5.05 -6.22 8.82
C ASN A 189 -4.76 -6.86 7.45
N LYS A 190 -4.50 -6.05 6.43
CA LYS A 190 -4.36 -6.49 5.04
C LYS A 190 -2.95 -6.80 4.61
N VAL A 191 -1.94 -6.28 5.29
CA VAL A 191 -0.53 -6.46 4.91
C VAL A 191 0.30 -6.95 6.09
N GLY A 192 0.34 -6.18 7.18
CA GLY A 192 1.24 -6.46 8.30
C GLY A 192 1.00 -7.81 8.96
N ILE A 193 -0.24 -8.07 9.37
CA ILE A 193 -0.63 -9.31 10.04
C ILE A 193 -0.49 -10.52 9.11
N PRO A 194 -1.06 -10.56 7.89
CA PRO A 194 -0.92 -11.72 7.01
C PRO A 194 0.53 -12.09 6.69
N ILE A 195 1.40 -11.09 6.42
CA ILE A 195 2.84 -11.37 6.20
C ILE A 195 3.46 -11.97 7.47
N THR A 196 3.07 -11.49 8.65
CA THR A 196 3.56 -12.02 9.92
C THR A 196 3.09 -13.45 10.15
N GLU A 197 1.83 -13.76 9.86
CA GLU A 197 1.26 -15.12 9.96
C GLU A 197 2.00 -16.10 9.04
N GLU A 198 2.31 -15.70 7.81
CA GLU A 198 3.08 -16.54 6.87
C GLU A 198 4.52 -16.75 7.33
N LEU A 199 5.20 -15.70 7.77
CA LEU A 199 6.58 -15.82 8.28
C LEU A 199 6.65 -16.65 9.58
N ALA A 200 5.60 -16.63 10.40
CA ALA A 200 5.54 -17.38 11.66
C ALA A 200 5.57 -18.90 11.45
N LYS A 201 5.22 -19.39 10.25
CA LYS A 201 5.35 -20.80 9.87
C LYS A 201 6.80 -21.29 9.85
N TYR A 202 7.77 -20.37 9.85
CA TYR A 202 9.20 -20.67 9.86
C TYR A 202 9.81 -20.40 11.25
N PRO A 203 10.10 -21.44 12.06
CA PRO A 203 10.54 -21.27 13.45
C PRO A 203 11.79 -20.41 13.63
N SER A 204 12.69 -20.41 12.64
CA SER A 204 13.91 -19.59 12.65
C SER A 204 13.64 -18.08 12.59
N LEU A 205 12.50 -17.66 12.04
CA LEU A 205 12.14 -16.25 11.87
C LEU A 205 11.27 -15.72 12.99
N ILE A 206 10.73 -16.57 13.86
CA ILE A 206 9.65 -16.21 14.78
C ILE A 206 10.01 -15.06 15.74
N ARG A 207 11.29 -14.91 16.10
CA ARG A 207 11.78 -13.83 16.98
C ARG A 207 12.07 -12.52 16.25
N GLU A 208 12.10 -12.55 14.92
CA GLU A 208 12.45 -11.41 14.07
C GLU A 208 11.23 -10.73 13.47
N ILE A 209 10.03 -11.31 13.56
CA ILE A 209 8.84 -10.84 12.85
C ILE A 209 7.80 -10.23 13.78
N GLY A 210 6.84 -9.52 13.20
CA GLY A 210 5.69 -9.01 13.95
C GLY A 210 6.01 -7.77 14.82
N PRO A 211 5.04 -7.38 15.66
CA PRO A 211 5.10 -6.13 16.40
C PRO A 211 6.15 -6.16 17.52
N ARG A 212 6.59 -4.99 17.98
CA ARG A 212 7.57 -4.83 19.07
C ARG A 212 7.12 -5.49 20.37
N CYS A 213 5.81 -5.45 20.65
CA CYS A 213 5.20 -6.16 21.78
C CYS A 213 5.63 -7.64 21.85
N TRP A 214 5.77 -8.29 20.69
CA TRP A 214 6.22 -9.67 20.57
C TRP A 214 7.75 -9.77 20.62
N ARG A 215 8.44 -9.09 19.69
CA ARG A 215 9.90 -9.24 19.50
C ARG A 215 10.73 -8.74 20.68
N GLU A 216 10.32 -7.62 21.26
CA GLU A 216 11.05 -6.93 22.33
C GLU A 216 10.44 -7.18 23.71
N ARG A 217 9.30 -7.90 23.77
CA ARG A 217 8.47 -8.08 24.97
C ARG A 217 8.07 -6.75 25.63
N ARG A 218 8.05 -5.67 24.85
CA ARG A 218 7.75 -4.31 25.30
C ARG A 218 6.66 -3.74 24.42
N CYS A 219 5.51 -3.49 25.02
CA CYS A 219 4.44 -2.71 24.42
C CYS A 219 4.66 -1.25 24.78
N LEU A 220 5.08 -0.45 23.79
CA LEU A 220 5.33 0.97 23.96
C LEU A 220 4.29 1.78 23.19
N GLU A 221 3.71 2.76 23.86
CA GLU A 221 2.94 3.80 23.19
C GLU A 221 3.88 4.84 22.58
N PRO A 222 3.60 5.34 21.36
CA PRO A 222 4.33 6.46 20.81
C PRO A 222 4.09 7.69 21.67
N ALA A 223 5.12 8.52 21.88
CA ALA A 223 5.01 9.73 22.70
C ALA A 223 3.92 10.70 22.21
N THR A 224 3.56 10.66 20.93
CA THR A 224 2.49 11.44 20.29
C THR A 224 1.07 11.00 20.69
N PHE A 225 0.89 9.81 21.25
CA PHE A 225 -0.41 9.30 21.72
C PHE A 225 -0.72 9.70 23.17
N LYS A 226 0.24 10.30 23.88
CA LYS A 226 0.08 10.72 25.29
C LYS A 226 -1.06 11.72 25.54
N THR A 227 -1.74 12.22 24.51
CA THR A 227 -2.78 13.26 24.66
C THR A 227 -4.22 12.85 24.36
N LYS A 228 -4.59 11.76 23.67
CA LYS A 228 -6.04 11.44 23.44
C LYS A 228 -6.39 9.96 23.16
N LYS A 229 -7.37 9.43 23.91
CA LYS A 229 -8.46 8.46 23.62
C LYS A 229 -8.23 7.14 22.85
N ASN A 230 -7.14 6.94 22.12
CA ASN A 230 -6.95 5.73 21.29
C ASN A 230 -5.69 4.96 21.75
N ILE A 231 -5.86 4.18 22.82
CA ILE A 231 -4.80 3.30 23.34
C ILE A 231 -4.81 2.00 22.55
N CYS A 232 -3.64 1.51 22.15
CA CYS A 232 -3.48 0.20 21.52
C CYS A 232 -4.11 -0.90 22.40
N LYS A 233 -5.01 -1.73 21.83
CA LYS A 233 -5.71 -2.80 22.58
C LYS A 233 -4.75 -3.77 23.26
N ALA A 234 -3.69 -4.18 22.56
CA ALA A 234 -2.67 -5.05 23.12
C ALA A 234 -1.93 -4.40 24.30
N PHE A 235 -1.69 -3.09 24.26
CA PHE A 235 -1.09 -2.37 25.38
C PHE A 235 -2.01 -2.33 26.60
N LEU A 236 -3.32 -2.07 26.41
CA LEU A 236 -4.32 -2.09 27.48
C LEU A 236 -4.37 -3.45 28.19
N GLN A 237 -4.31 -4.54 27.43
CA GLN A 237 -4.38 -5.89 27.98
C GLN A 237 -3.06 -6.31 28.65
N ALA A 238 -1.92 -5.93 28.07
CA ALA A 238 -0.60 -6.39 28.51
C ALA A 238 -0.02 -5.59 29.68
N GLY A 239 -0.50 -4.37 29.95
CA GLY A 239 0.09 -3.50 30.97
C GLY A 239 1.57 -3.19 30.72
N GLY A 240 1.99 -3.16 29.45
CA GLY A 240 3.36 -2.86 29.02
C GLY A 240 4.19 -4.06 28.54
N ASN A 241 3.84 -5.32 28.88
CA ASN A 241 4.58 -6.51 28.42
C ASN A 241 3.63 -7.63 27.99
N TRP A 242 3.66 -8.02 26.72
CA TRP A 242 2.81 -9.10 26.20
C TRP A 242 3.25 -10.47 26.75
N LYS A 243 2.30 -11.27 27.25
CA LYS A 243 2.55 -12.61 27.83
C LYS A 243 1.90 -13.76 27.05
N GLY A 244 1.00 -13.46 26.11
CA GLY A 244 0.34 -14.44 25.27
C GLY A 244 1.22 -14.93 24.11
N THR A 245 0.64 -15.73 23.23
CA THR A 245 1.31 -16.17 21.99
C THR A 245 1.33 -15.06 20.94
N LEU A 246 2.06 -15.27 19.84
CA LEU A 246 2.05 -14.35 18.71
C LEU A 246 0.67 -14.33 18.06
N GLU A 247 0.04 -15.50 17.91
CA GLU A 247 -1.29 -15.66 17.31
C GLU A 247 -2.34 -14.88 18.10
N GLU A 248 -2.35 -15.01 19.43
CA GLU A 248 -3.23 -14.24 20.31
C GLU A 248 -3.01 -12.73 20.17
N LEU A 249 -1.75 -12.29 20.02
CA LEU A 249 -1.44 -10.88 19.82
C LEU A 249 -2.00 -10.36 18.49
N LEU A 250 -1.78 -11.11 17.41
CA LEU A 250 -2.24 -10.71 16.07
C LEU A 250 -3.77 -10.62 16.03
N GLU A 251 -4.48 -11.56 16.66
CA GLU A 251 -5.95 -11.50 16.78
C GLU A 251 -6.42 -10.26 17.56
N VAL A 252 -5.78 -9.91 18.66
CA VAL A 252 -6.12 -8.69 19.44
C VAL A 252 -5.89 -7.41 18.63
N LEU A 253 -4.92 -7.41 17.71
CA LEU A 253 -4.58 -6.27 16.87
C LEU A 253 -5.48 -6.15 15.63
N LYS A 254 -6.20 -7.21 15.23
CA LYS A 254 -7.17 -7.14 14.12
C LYS A 254 -8.34 -6.22 14.51
N GLU A 255 -8.78 -5.38 13.57
CA GLU A 255 -9.95 -4.52 13.74
C GLU A 255 -11.03 -4.81 12.68
N PRO A 256 -12.32 -4.87 13.04
CA PRO A 256 -13.39 -5.01 12.07
C PRO A 256 -13.60 -3.70 11.30
N TYR A 257 -14.08 -3.82 10.06
CA TYR A 257 -14.34 -2.69 9.16
C TYR A 257 -15.50 -3.00 8.22
N ASP A 258 -16.12 -1.95 7.68
CA ASP A 258 -17.27 -2.05 6.79
C ASP A 258 -16.85 -1.76 5.35
N ILE A 259 -17.40 -2.53 4.41
CA ILE A 259 -17.32 -2.27 2.96
C ILE A 259 -18.74 -1.98 2.48
N PHE A 260 -18.89 -1.00 1.59
CA PHE A 260 -20.14 -0.81 0.85
C PHE A 260 -19.86 -0.66 -0.65
N SER A 261 -20.88 -0.95 -1.45
CA SER A 261 -20.86 -0.79 -2.90
C SER A 261 -21.93 0.23 -3.30
N ILE A 262 -21.65 1.00 -4.36
CA ILE A 262 -22.58 1.92 -5.01
C ILE A 262 -22.80 1.46 -6.45
#